data_AF-A0A957ZUL0-F1
#
_entry.id   AF-A0A957ZUL0-F1
#
_cell.length_a   1.000
_cell.length_b   1.000
_cell.length_c   1.000
_cell.angle_alpha   90.00
_cell.angle_beta   90.00
_cell.angle_gamma   90.00
#
_symmetry.space_group_name_H-M   'P 1'
#
loop_
_entity.id
_entity.type
_entity.pdbx_description
1 polymer ?
#
loop_
_entity_poly.entity_id
_entity_poly.type
_entity_poly.pdbx_seq_one_letter_code
_entity_poly.pdbx_strand_id
1 'polypeptide(L)' 'TLVAASTLDKSLREDFASLTRMEQAKAVGKAVAERARDKGIEQVVFDRGGYPYHGRVKALAEGSREGGLVF' A
#
# COMPACT_ATOMS: atom_id res chain seq x y z
N THR A 1 -2.42 15.38 -2.85
CA THR A 1 -1.93 14.00 -3.07
C THR A 1 -0.50 14.05 -3.57
N LEU A 2 0.46 13.54 -2.79
CA LEU A 2 1.89 13.52 -3.17
C LEU A 2 2.21 12.26 -3.98
N VAL A 3 1.70 11.12 -3.55
CA VAL A 3 1.74 9.83 -4.24
C VAL A 3 0.41 9.11 -4.03
N ALA A 4 0.09 8.17 -4.91
CA ALA A 4 -1.06 7.29 -4.77
C ALA A 4 -0.72 5.96 -5.42
N ALA A 5 -1.33 4.87 -4.97
CA ALA A 5 -1.34 3.56 -5.62
C ALA A 5 -2.70 2.90 -5.37
N SER A 6 -3.18 2.10 -6.31
CA SER A 6 -4.47 1.41 -6.18
C SER A 6 -4.49 0.11 -6.97
N THR A 7 -5.48 -0.74 -6.73
CA THR A 7 -5.68 -1.96 -7.54
C THR A 7 -6.10 -1.68 -8.99
N LEU A 8 -6.38 -0.41 -9.34
CA LEU A 8 -6.70 0.01 -10.70
C LEU A 8 -5.46 0.46 -11.49
N ASP A 9 -4.29 0.56 -10.84
CA ASP A 9 -3.06 0.96 -11.51
C ASP A 9 -2.70 -0.06 -12.60
N LYS A 10 -2.56 0.39 -13.85
CA LYS A 10 -2.32 -0.50 -14.99
C LYS A 10 -1.07 -1.35 -14.79
N SER A 11 -0.03 -0.79 -14.15
CA SER A 11 1.23 -1.48 -13.85
C SER A 11 1.13 -2.56 -12.78
N LEU A 12 0.07 -2.57 -11.98
CA LEU A 12 -0.14 -3.54 -10.90
C LEU A 12 -1.33 -4.47 -11.19
N ARG A 13 -2.23 -4.06 -12.07
CA ARG A 13 -3.52 -4.72 -12.31
C ARG A 13 -3.38 -6.10 -12.96
N GLU A 14 -2.38 -6.28 -13.82
CA GLU A 14 -2.12 -7.56 -14.48
C GLU A 14 -1.64 -8.61 -13.48
N ASP A 15 -0.81 -8.18 -12.51
CA ASP A 15 -0.29 -9.05 -11.43
C ASP A 15 -1.36 -9.41 -10.39
N PHE A 16 -2.49 -8.71 -10.37
CA PHE A 16 -3.54 -8.87 -9.35
C PHE A 16 -4.60 -9.92 -9.71
N ALA A 17 -4.64 -10.40 -10.95
CA ALA A 17 -5.65 -11.35 -11.39
C ALA A 17 -5.59 -12.71 -10.67
N SER A 18 -4.39 -13.12 -10.23
CA SER A 18 -4.14 -14.39 -9.52
C SER A 18 -4.06 -14.23 -7.99
N LEU A 19 -4.05 -13.00 -7.48
CA LEU A 19 -3.83 -12.72 -6.06
C LEU A 19 -5.13 -12.60 -5.27
N THR A 20 -5.10 -13.02 -4.02
CA THR A 20 -6.16 -12.77 -3.05
C THR A 20 -6.28 -11.27 -2.74
N ARG A 21 -7.44 -10.84 -2.24
CA ARG A 21 -7.67 -9.44 -1.86
C ARG A 21 -6.70 -8.92 -0.78
N MET A 22 -6.12 -9.81 0.03
CA MET A 22 -5.11 -9.45 1.03
C MET A 22 -3.74 -9.26 0.41
N GLU A 23 -3.33 -10.15 -0.49
CA GLU A 23 -2.07 -10.02 -1.23
C GLU A 23 -2.06 -8.78 -2.13
N GLN A 24 -3.19 -8.49 -2.80
CA GLN A 24 -3.35 -7.24 -3.55
C GLN A 24 -3.19 -6.01 -2.65
N ALA A 25 -3.77 -6.03 -1.45
CA ALA A 25 -3.64 -4.91 -0.50
C ALA A 25 -2.19 -4.71 -0.04
N LYS A 26 -1.48 -5.82 0.22
CA LYS A 26 -0.05 -5.79 0.57
C LYS A 26 0.80 -5.23 -0.57
N ALA A 27 0.56 -5.69 -1.80
CA ALA A 27 1.26 -5.19 -2.99
C ALA A 27 1.02 -3.70 -3.25
N VAL A 28 -0.22 -3.23 -3.10
CA VAL A 28 -0.55 -1.79 -3.17
C VAL A 28 0.17 -1.01 -2.07
N GLY A 29 0.23 -1.54 -0.85
CA GLY A 29 0.96 -0.95 0.26
C GLY A 29 2.45 -0.78 -0.03
N LYS A 30 3.09 -1.82 -0.60
CA LYS A 30 4.49 -1.77 -1.02
C LYS A 30 4.72 -0.74 -2.13
N ALA A 31 3.87 -0.76 -3.16
CA ALA A 31 3.98 0.17 -4.28
C ALA A 31 3.84 1.64 -3.88
N VAL A 32 2.94 1.97 -2.93
CA VAL A 32 2.80 3.35 -2.45
C VAL A 32 4.01 3.78 -1.62
N ALA A 33 4.58 2.86 -0.85
CA ALA A 33 5.78 3.12 -0.04
C ALA A 33 7.02 3.36 -0.91
N GLU A 34 7.23 2.54 -1.94
CA GLU A 34 8.31 2.76 -2.92
C GLU A 34 8.18 4.13 -3.59
N ARG A 35 6.99 4.47 -4.09
CA ARG A 35 6.73 5.80 -4.70
C ARG A 35 6.94 6.96 -3.72
N ALA A 36 6.57 6.78 -2.45
CA ALA A 36 6.77 7.79 -1.42
C ALA A 36 8.26 7.99 -1.14
N ARG A 37 9.01 6.89 -1.05
CA ARG A 37 10.46 6.90 -0.82
C ARG A 37 11.23 7.53 -1.98
N ASP A 38 10.82 7.28 -3.22
CA ASP A 38 11.39 7.94 -4.41
C ASP A 38 11.24 9.48 -4.36
N LYS A 39 10.26 9.97 -3.60
CA LYS A 39 10.04 11.40 -3.35
C LYS A 39 10.63 11.89 -2.02
N GLY A 40 11.42 11.07 -1.33
CA GLY A 40 12.04 11.39 -0.04
C GLY A 40 11.06 11.42 1.14
N ILE A 41 9.92 10.76 1.03
CA ILE A 41 8.91 10.68 2.11
C ILE A 41 9.10 9.36 2.86
N GLU A 42 9.53 9.44 4.11
CA GLU A 42 9.78 8.26 4.96
C GLU A 42 8.82 8.15 6.15
N GLN A 43 8.56 9.26 6.85
CA GLN A 43 7.67 9.29 8.02
C GLN A 43 6.27 9.76 7.64
N VAL A 44 5.26 8.97 7.97
CA VAL A 44 3.85 9.29 7.70
C VAL A 44 2.97 8.86 8.87
N VAL A 45 1.68 9.17 8.81
CA VAL A 45 0.67 8.64 9.73
C VAL A 45 -0.26 7.74 8.94
N PHE A 46 -0.52 6.54 9.44
CA PHE A 46 -1.46 5.61 8.81
C PHE A 46 -2.90 5.93 9.22
N ASP A 47 -3.64 6.55 8.30
CA ASP A 47 -5.07 6.73 8.45
C ASP A 47 -5.84 5.51 7.93
N ARG A 48 -6.60 4.88 8.82
CA ARG A 48 -7.46 3.73 8.53
C ARG A 48 -8.81 4.11 7.91
N GLY A 49 -9.11 5.40 7.72
CA GLY A 49 -10.30 5.87 7.00
C GLY A 49 -11.62 5.38 7.60
N GLY A 50 -11.66 5.16 8.92
CA GLY A 50 -12.83 4.62 9.62
C GLY A 50 -12.97 3.08 9.59
N TYR A 51 -12.16 2.36 8.81
CA TYR A 51 -12.18 0.91 8.78
C TYR A 51 -11.46 0.29 10.00
N PRO A 52 -11.83 -0.94 10.41
CA PRO A 52 -11.09 -1.69 11.41
C PRO A 52 -9.67 -1.99 10.91
N TYR A 53 -8.68 -1.90 11.80
CA TYR A 53 -7.30 -2.31 11.51
C TYR A 53 -7.21 -3.85 11.49
N HIS A 54 -7.71 -4.44 10.41
CA HIS A 54 -7.77 -5.89 10.22
C HIS A 54 -7.75 -6.25 8.73
N GLY A 55 -7.49 -7.52 8.41
CA GLY A 55 -7.52 -8.07 7.06
C GLY A 55 -6.76 -7.21 6.06
N ARG A 56 -7.47 -6.65 5.08
CA ARG A 56 -6.90 -5.84 3.99
C ARG A 56 -6.24 -4.55 4.47
N VAL A 57 -6.80 -3.88 5.48
CA VAL A 57 -6.24 -2.62 6.00
C VAL A 57 -4.91 -2.90 6.69
N LYS A 58 -4.87 -3.98 7.49
CA LYS A 58 -3.64 -4.45 8.12
C LYS A 58 -2.60 -4.88 7.08
N ALA A 59 -3.00 -5.66 6.07
CA ALA A 59 -2.10 -6.10 5.00
C ALA A 59 -1.50 -4.92 4.20
N LEU A 60 -2.28 -3.87 3.94
CA LEU A 60 -1.78 -2.65 3.29
C LEU A 60 -0.76 -1.93 4.18
N ALA A 61 -1.05 -1.77 5.47
CA ALA A 61 -0.12 -1.18 6.42
C ALA A 61 1.20 -1.95 6.51
N GLU A 62 1.13 -3.28 6.60
CA GLU A 62 2.30 -4.16 6.62
C GLU A 62 3.12 -4.04 5.32
N GLY A 63 2.47 -4.06 4.16
CA GLY A 63 3.14 -3.87 2.87
C GLY A 63 3.81 -2.49 2.76
N SER A 64 3.18 -1.44 3.27
CA SER A 64 3.77 -0.10 3.30
C SER A 64 4.96 0.00 4.25
N ARG A 65 4.93 -0.68 5.40
CA ARG A 65 6.09 -0.76 6.31
C ARG A 65 7.24 -1.54 5.68
N GLU A 66 6.96 -2.66 5.02
CA GLU A 66 7.96 -3.45 4.29
C GLU A 66 8.59 -2.64 3.14
N GLY A 67 7.83 -1.73 2.51
CA GLY A 67 8.32 -0.80 1.50
C GLY A 67 9.15 0.38 2.07
N GLY A 68 9.34 0.44 3.38
CA GLY A 68 10.24 1.41 4.03
C GLY A 68 9.58 2.66 4.61
N LEU A 69 8.25 2.74 4.62
CA LEU A 69 7.55 3.81 5.33
C LEU A 69 7.51 3.54 6.83
N VAL A 70 7.71 4.58 7.63
CA VAL A 70 7.70 4.54 9.10
C VAL A 70 6.43 5.20 9.61
N PHE A 71 5.60 4.40 10.28
CA PHE A 71 4.33 4.80 10.92
C PHE A 71 3.77 3.67 11.82
#